data_AF-A0AAX2ES37-F1
#
_entry.id   AF-A0AAX2ES37-F1
#
_cell.length_a   1.000
_cell.length_b   1.000
_cell.length_c   1.000
_cell.angle_alpha   90.00
_cell.angle_beta   90.00
_cell.angle_gamma   90.00
#
_symmetry.space_group_name_H-M   'P 1'
#
loop_
_entity.id
_entity.type
_entity.pdbx_description
1 polymer ?
#
loop_
_entity_poly.entity_id
_entity_poly.type
_entity_poly.pdbx_seq_one_letter_code
_entity_poly.pdbx_strand_id
1 'polypeptide(L)'
;MVTRTDQLLRKAMRGYLEHLGNMPLAERITNAAAFEDVYRSLLNGSGRLGLRHADVAAVRVFLWNYQYRRCAVTGKPLRLASAVLDHCHRTGRVRAVVHRSANAAEGGHYAGSLCGLTHDSMSVMLVSYRRQYKGIGVIYPHKTE
;
A
#
# COMPACT_ATOMS: atom_id res chain seq x y z
N MET A 1 1.72 -20.22 15.91
CA MET A 1 1.29 -19.39 17.06
C MET A 1 1.84 -17.99 16.88
N VAL A 2 1.01 -16.94 17.03
CA VAL A 2 1.47 -15.54 17.01
C VAL A 2 1.98 -15.20 18.40
N THR A 3 3.20 -14.69 18.52
CA THR A 3 3.80 -14.41 19.83
C THR A 3 3.21 -13.14 20.47
N ARG A 4 3.29 -13.01 21.80
CA ARG A 4 2.92 -11.77 22.52
C ARG A 4 3.72 -10.56 22.01
N THR A 5 4.97 -10.79 21.63
CA THR A 5 5.86 -9.79 21.01
C THR A 5 5.31 -9.33 19.66
N ASP A 6 4.85 -10.24 18.80
CA ASP A 6 4.24 -9.90 17.51
C ASP A 6 2.96 -9.07 17.68
N GLN A 7 2.16 -9.33 18.71
CA GLN A 7 0.95 -8.56 19.00
C GLN A 7 1.26 -7.13 19.45
N LEU A 8 2.29 -6.97 20.29
CA LEU A 8 2.77 -5.65 20.72
C LEU A 8 3.38 -4.87 19.56
N LEU A 9 4.18 -5.53 18.72
CA LEU A 9 4.74 -4.92 17.51
C LEU A 9 3.62 -4.46 16.56
N ARG A 10 2.60 -5.29 16.34
CA ARG A 10 1.42 -4.93 15.51
C ARG A 10 0.66 -3.73 16.08
N LYS A 11 0.46 -3.67 17.39
CA LYS A 11 -0.22 -2.54 18.05
C LYS A 11 0.60 -1.25 17.95
N ALA A 12 1.91 -1.33 18.18
CA ALA A 12 2.84 -0.21 18.04
C ALA A 12 2.89 0.29 16.59
N MET A 13 3.01 -0.62 15.62
CA MET A 13 2.96 -0.29 14.19
C MET A 13 1.64 0.39 13.84
N ARG A 14 0.49 -0.12 14.28
CA ARG A 14 -0.80 0.51 14.01
C ARG A 14 -0.85 1.96 14.52
N GLY A 15 -0.51 2.17 15.80
CA GLY A 15 -0.50 3.51 16.38
C GLY A 15 0.49 4.45 15.69
N TYR A 16 1.65 3.93 15.28
CA TYR A 16 2.65 4.71 14.56
C TYR A 16 2.21 5.06 13.13
N LEU A 17 1.62 4.11 12.40
CA LEU A 17 1.08 4.35 11.07
C LEU A 17 -0.12 5.32 11.09
N GLU A 18 -0.95 5.27 12.12
CA GLU A 18 -2.03 6.24 12.35
C GLU A 18 -1.48 7.63 12.67
N HIS A 19 -0.47 7.72 13.54
CA HIS A 19 0.21 8.97 13.89
C HIS A 19 0.85 9.61 12.66
N LEU A 20 1.69 8.86 11.93
CA LEU A 20 2.30 9.29 10.66
C LEU A 20 1.25 9.63 9.60
N GLY A 21 0.13 8.89 9.62
CA GLY A 21 -0.99 9.07 8.72
C GLY A 21 -1.71 10.41 8.86
N ASN A 22 -1.80 10.89 10.09
CA ASN A 22 -2.50 12.13 10.46
C ASN A 22 -1.56 13.35 10.53
N MET A 23 -0.25 13.15 10.33
CA MET A 23 0.76 14.21 10.40
C MET A 23 0.63 15.22 9.25
N PRO A 24 0.66 16.54 9.53
CA PRO A 24 0.68 17.60 8.51
C PRO A 24 1.81 17.42 7.49
N LEU A 25 1.62 17.92 6.26
CA LEU A 25 2.62 17.74 5.19
C LEU A 25 3.99 18.34 5.56
N ALA A 26 4.01 19.52 6.18
CA ALA A 26 5.26 20.18 6.59
C ALA A 26 6.05 19.29 7.57
N GLU A 27 5.39 18.75 8.58
CA GLU A 27 6.00 17.84 9.55
C GLU A 27 6.45 16.52 8.92
N ARG A 28 5.73 16.01 7.91
CA ARG A 28 6.16 14.79 7.18
C ARG A 28 7.45 15.00 6.40
N ILE A 29 7.65 16.18 5.81
CA ILE A 29 8.90 16.50 5.10
C ILE A 29 10.07 16.49 6.09
N THR A 30 9.87 17.07 7.27
CA THR A 30 10.88 17.05 8.35
C THR A 30 11.17 15.64 8.87
N ASN A 31 10.16 14.76 8.88
CA ASN A 31 10.27 13.39 9.38
C ASN A 31 10.42 12.32 8.29
N ALA A 32 10.85 12.68 7.07
CA ALA A 32 10.94 11.76 5.94
C ALA A 32 11.81 10.52 6.23
N ALA A 33 12.87 10.67 7.03
CA ALA A 33 13.72 9.56 7.47
C ALA A 33 12.94 8.49 8.25
N ALA A 34 12.02 8.89 9.14
CA ALA A 34 11.22 7.96 9.91
C ALA A 34 10.24 7.15 9.02
N PHE A 35 9.69 7.79 7.99
CA PHE A 35 8.86 7.09 6.99
C PHE A 35 9.70 6.08 6.19
N GLU A 36 10.90 6.46 5.78
CA GLU A 36 11.85 5.58 5.08
C GLU A 36 12.28 4.41 5.97
N ASP A 37 12.56 4.62 7.25
CA ASP A 37 12.95 3.57 8.19
C ASP A 37 11.82 2.56 8.43
N VAL A 38 10.57 3.03 8.55
CA VAL A 38 9.40 2.15 8.60
C VAL A 38 9.25 1.39 7.30
N TYR A 39 9.36 2.07 6.16
CA TYR A 39 9.23 1.44 4.85
C TYR A 39 10.32 0.39 4.62
N ARG A 40 11.57 0.67 5.00
CA ARG A 40 12.68 -0.28 5.00
C ARG A 40 12.46 -1.43 5.96
N SER A 41 11.92 -1.17 7.14
CA SER A 41 11.55 -2.23 8.09
C SER A 41 10.44 -3.13 7.54
N LEU A 42 9.48 -2.56 6.81
CA LEU A 42 8.44 -3.30 6.09
C LEU A 42 8.99 -4.06 4.87
N LEU A 43 9.97 -3.51 4.16
CA LEU A 43 10.62 -4.14 3.00
C LEU A 43 11.57 -5.27 3.39
N ASN A 44 12.37 -5.04 4.43
CA ASN A 44 13.51 -5.89 4.84
C ASN A 44 13.19 -6.72 6.09
N GLY A 45 12.00 -6.57 6.68
CA GLY A 45 11.55 -7.39 7.79
C GLY A 45 11.58 -8.88 7.42
N SER A 46 12.06 -9.71 8.33
CA SER A 46 12.24 -11.16 8.15
C SER A 46 10.95 -11.96 7.91
N GLY A 47 9.76 -11.33 7.98
CA GLY A 47 8.50 -12.03 8.16
C GLY A 47 7.38 -11.54 7.25
N ARG A 48 6.70 -12.52 6.66
CA ARG A 48 5.37 -12.46 6.02
C ARG A 48 4.32 -11.98 7.02
N LEU A 49 4.31 -10.68 7.36
CA LEU A 49 3.35 -10.16 8.32
C LEU A 49 1.95 -10.17 7.69
N GLY A 50 1.18 -11.22 7.98
CA GLY A 50 -0.23 -11.32 7.59
C GLY A 50 -1.05 -10.23 8.24
N LEU A 51 -1.61 -9.34 7.43
CA LEU A 51 -2.53 -8.31 7.89
C LEU A 51 -3.83 -8.95 8.36
N ARG A 52 -4.35 -8.44 9.47
CA ARG A 52 -5.78 -8.62 9.78
C ARG A 52 -6.55 -7.56 9.00
N HIS A 53 -7.83 -7.81 8.74
CA HIS A 53 -8.69 -6.82 8.08
C HIS A 53 -8.65 -5.45 8.77
N ALA A 54 -8.60 -5.43 10.11
CA ALA A 54 -8.50 -4.19 10.88
C ALA A 54 -7.15 -3.43 10.69
N ASP A 55 -6.09 -4.10 10.23
CA ASP A 55 -4.77 -3.49 9.99
C ASP A 55 -4.66 -2.91 8.56
N VAL A 56 -5.52 -3.31 7.62
CA VAL A 56 -5.50 -2.86 6.22
C VAL A 56 -5.67 -1.35 6.10
N ALA A 57 -6.56 -0.76 6.90
CA ALA A 57 -6.80 0.68 6.88
C ALA A 57 -5.54 1.47 7.25
N ALA A 58 -4.81 1.04 8.29
CA ALA A 58 -3.59 1.71 8.75
C ALA A 58 -2.47 1.63 7.71
N VAL A 59 -2.24 0.44 7.12
CA VAL A 59 -1.23 0.26 6.06
C VAL A 59 -1.57 1.10 4.82
N ARG A 60 -2.85 1.18 4.46
CA ARG A 60 -3.31 2.04 3.37
C ARG A 60 -3.03 3.52 3.64
N VAL A 61 -3.36 4.02 4.83
CA VAL A 61 -3.10 5.44 5.18
C VAL A 61 -1.61 5.75 5.17
N PHE A 62 -0.79 4.85 5.72
CA PHE A 62 0.67 5.00 5.69
C PHE A 62 1.21 5.07 4.26
N LEU A 63 0.93 4.06 3.42
CA LEU A 63 1.42 4.02 2.05
C LEU A 63 0.86 5.17 1.20
N TRP A 64 -0.37 5.62 1.46
CA TRP A 64 -0.92 6.81 0.82
C TRP A 64 -0.12 8.07 1.12
N ASN A 65 0.27 8.27 2.38
CA ASN A 65 1.10 9.40 2.75
C ASN A 65 2.55 9.25 2.25
N TYR A 66 3.11 8.03 2.30
CA TYR A 66 4.44 7.70 1.79
C TYR A 66 4.56 7.94 0.27
N GLN A 67 3.52 7.58 -0.49
CA GLN A 67 3.43 7.83 -1.92
C GLN A 67 3.03 9.27 -2.27
N TYR A 68 3.20 10.21 -1.33
CA TYR A 68 2.86 11.62 -1.51
C TYR A 68 1.41 11.84 -1.99
N ARG A 69 0.48 10.97 -1.58
CA ARG A 69 -0.94 11.02 -1.92
C ARG A 69 -1.20 10.83 -3.41
N ARG A 70 -0.32 10.07 -4.08
CA ARG A 70 -0.39 9.74 -5.51
C ARG A 70 -0.55 8.24 -5.71
N CYS A 71 -1.24 7.86 -6.78
CA CYS A 71 -1.38 6.48 -7.17
C CYS A 71 -0.05 5.93 -7.70
N ALA A 72 0.38 4.77 -7.23
CA ALA A 72 1.63 4.16 -7.65
C ALA A 72 1.64 3.69 -9.12
N VAL A 73 0.47 3.47 -9.73
CA VAL A 73 0.36 3.08 -11.15
C VAL A 73 0.36 4.31 -12.06
N THR A 74 -0.58 5.23 -11.81
CA THR A 74 -0.86 6.34 -12.73
C THR A 74 -0.06 7.60 -12.42
N GLY A 75 0.55 7.66 -11.24
CA GLY A 75 1.16 8.87 -10.71
C GLY A 75 0.16 10.01 -10.48
N LYS A 76 -1.16 9.85 -10.69
CA LYS A 76 -2.14 10.94 -10.51
C LYS A 76 -2.51 11.13 -9.03
N PRO A 77 -3.01 12.32 -8.63
CA PRO A 77 -3.54 12.53 -7.27
C PRO A 77 -4.57 11.46 -6.89
N LEU A 78 -4.44 10.95 -5.66
CA LEU A 78 -5.28 9.90 -5.11
C LEU A 78 -5.93 10.42 -3.84
N ARG A 79 -7.26 10.42 -3.77
CA ARG A 79 -7.97 10.73 -2.52
C ARG A 79 -7.95 9.49 -1.63
N LEU A 80 -7.75 9.66 -0.32
CA LEU A 80 -7.70 8.54 0.61
C LEU A 80 -8.97 7.66 0.56
N ALA A 81 -10.15 8.28 0.43
CA ALA A 81 -11.43 7.57 0.31
C ALA A 81 -11.53 6.66 -0.93
N SER A 82 -10.78 6.97 -2.00
CA SER A 82 -10.74 6.16 -3.23
C SER A 82 -9.46 5.32 -3.37
N ALA A 83 -8.55 5.42 -2.40
CA ALA A 83 -7.35 4.61 -2.33
C ALA A 83 -7.70 3.16 -1.97
N VAL A 84 -7.15 2.23 -2.73
CA VAL A 84 -7.20 0.80 -2.44
C VAL A 84 -5.79 0.27 -2.25
N LEU A 85 -5.66 -0.74 -1.40
CA LEU A 85 -4.39 -1.38 -1.11
C LEU A 85 -4.23 -2.56 -2.07
N ASP A 86 -3.32 -2.41 -3.03
CA ASP A 86 -3.03 -3.43 -4.02
C ASP A 86 -2.04 -4.46 -3.44
N HIS A 87 -2.16 -5.72 -3.90
CA HIS A 87 -1.26 -6.80 -3.54
C HIS A 87 -1.04 -7.75 -4.71
N CYS A 88 0.10 -8.45 -4.69
CA CYS A 88 0.40 -9.48 -5.68
C CYS A 88 -0.44 -10.73 -5.40
N HIS A 89 -1.31 -11.13 -6.33
CA HIS A 89 -2.17 -12.31 -6.16
C HIS A 89 -1.40 -13.64 -6.07
N ARG A 90 -0.15 -13.69 -6.56
CA ARG A 90 0.70 -14.90 -6.46
C ARG A 90 1.35 -15.08 -5.10
N THR A 91 1.75 -13.99 -4.46
CA THR A 91 2.55 -14.03 -3.22
C THR A 91 1.79 -13.54 -2.00
N GLY A 92 0.63 -12.89 -2.20
CA GLY A 92 -0.13 -12.16 -1.19
C GLY A 92 0.52 -10.85 -0.75
N ARG A 93 1.73 -10.51 -1.22
CA ARG A 93 2.47 -9.33 -0.74
C ARG A 93 1.79 -8.04 -1.18
N VAL A 94 1.53 -7.15 -0.22
CA VAL A 94 1.06 -5.77 -0.45
C VAL A 94 2.09 -5.05 -1.31
N ARG A 95 1.64 -4.36 -2.37
CA ARG A 95 2.53 -3.61 -3.27
C ARG A 95 2.49 -2.11 -2.97
N ALA A 96 1.33 -1.49 -3.07
CA ALA A 96 1.17 -0.04 -2.98
C ALA A 96 -0.30 0.35 -2.77
N VAL A 97 -0.56 1.64 -2.59
CA VAL A 97 -1.91 2.18 -2.78
C VAL A 97 -2.12 2.74 -4.19
N VAL A 98 -3.29 2.46 -4.74
CA VAL A 98 -3.63 2.82 -6.13
C VAL A 98 -5.09 3.28 -6.22
N HIS A 99 -5.47 3.82 -7.37
CA HIS A 99 -6.89 4.04 -7.69
C HIS A 99 -7.61 2.69 -7.84
N ARG A 100 -8.88 2.62 -7.45
CA ARG A 100 -9.71 1.42 -7.62
C ARG A 100 -9.74 0.90 -9.06
N SER A 101 -9.84 1.78 -10.05
CA SER A 101 -9.84 1.40 -11.47
C SER A 101 -8.50 0.85 -11.93
N ALA A 102 -7.38 1.44 -11.46
CA ALA A 102 -6.05 0.90 -11.73
C ALA A 102 -5.83 -0.47 -11.07
N ASN A 103 -6.34 -0.67 -9.86
CA ASN A 103 -6.32 -1.97 -9.17
C ASN A 103 -7.14 -3.02 -9.92
N ALA A 104 -8.33 -2.65 -10.40
CA ALA A 104 -9.17 -3.54 -11.19
C ALA A 104 -8.46 -3.92 -12.51
N ALA A 105 -7.87 -2.95 -13.20
CA ALA A 105 -7.12 -3.16 -14.42
C ALA A 105 -5.88 -4.06 -14.20
N GLU A 106 -5.22 -3.93 -13.04
CA GLU A 106 -4.11 -4.83 -12.66
C GLU A 106 -4.57 -6.29 -12.59
N GLY A 107 -5.78 -6.53 -12.09
CA GLY A 107 -6.45 -7.83 -12.07
C GLY A 107 -7.11 -8.24 -13.40
N GLY A 108 -6.95 -7.47 -14.48
CA GLY A 108 -7.52 -7.76 -15.80
C GLY A 108 -8.94 -7.23 -16.02
N HIS A 109 -9.51 -6.49 -15.06
CA HIS A 109 -10.86 -5.93 -15.15
C HIS A 109 -10.82 -4.42 -15.43
N TYR A 110 -11.10 -4.04 -16.68
CA TYR A 110 -11.15 -2.64 -17.09
C TYR A 110 -12.59 -2.14 -16.97
N ALA A 111 -12.92 -1.50 -15.84
CA ALA A 111 -14.26 -0.98 -15.56
C ALA A 111 -14.25 0.55 -15.36
N GLY A 112 -15.18 1.24 -16.01
CA GLY A 112 -15.36 2.69 -15.91
C GLY A 112 -14.21 3.51 -16.48
N SER A 113 -14.14 4.79 -16.10
CA SER A 113 -13.04 5.68 -16.48
C SER A 113 -11.74 5.25 -15.77
N LEU A 114 -10.70 4.91 -16.55
CA LEU A 114 -9.37 4.50 -16.08
C LEU A 114 -8.55 5.70 -15.55
N CYS A 115 -9.16 6.49 -14.67
CA CYS A 115 -8.63 7.76 -14.19
C CYS A 115 -8.30 8.74 -15.33
N GLY A 116 -9.12 8.75 -16.40
CA GLY A 116 -8.87 9.54 -17.61
C GLY A 116 -7.61 9.12 -18.37
N LEU A 117 -7.29 7.82 -18.39
CA LEU A 117 -6.26 7.22 -19.24
C LEU A 117 -6.91 6.31 -20.27
N THR A 118 -6.23 6.10 -21.41
CA THR A 118 -6.61 5.06 -22.36
C THR A 118 -6.24 3.68 -21.81
N HIS A 119 -6.85 2.63 -22.38
CA HIS A 119 -6.50 1.25 -22.06
C HIS A 119 -5.01 0.99 -22.29
N ASP A 120 -4.47 1.38 -23.46
CA ASP A 120 -3.06 1.15 -23.81
C ASP A 120 -2.09 1.84 -22.85
N SER A 121 -2.39 3.10 -22.48
CA SER A 121 -1.58 3.83 -21.50
C SER A 121 -1.59 3.12 -20.14
N MET A 122 -2.76 2.63 -19.70
CA MET A 122 -2.87 1.87 -18.46
C MET A 122 -2.07 0.57 -18.54
N SER A 123 -2.16 -0.19 -19.63
CA SER A 123 -1.43 -1.45 -19.80
C SER A 123 0.08 -1.25 -19.72
N VAL A 124 0.62 -0.20 -20.36
CA VAL A 124 2.05 0.14 -20.27
C VAL A 124 2.45 0.51 -18.84
N MET A 125 1.65 1.33 -18.16
CA MET A 125 1.91 1.71 -16.76
C MET A 125 1.89 0.50 -15.81
N LEU A 126 0.97 -0.45 -16.01
CA LEU A 126 0.87 -1.66 -15.20
C LEU A 126 2.11 -2.56 -15.36
N VAL A 127 2.73 -2.62 -16.53
CA VAL A 127 4.00 -3.34 -16.73
C VAL A 127 5.11 -2.71 -15.89
N SER A 128 5.27 -1.39 -15.95
CA SER A 128 6.25 -0.66 -15.15
C SER A 128 5.98 -0.82 -13.65
N TYR A 129 4.72 -0.72 -13.24
CA TYR A 129 4.28 -0.93 -11.86
C TYR A 129 4.69 -2.31 -11.32
N ARG A 130 4.41 -3.40 -12.05
CA ARG A 130 4.80 -4.77 -11.65
C ARG A 130 6.32 -4.98 -11.60
N ARG A 131 7.09 -4.19 -12.35
CA ARG A 131 8.55 -4.22 -12.31
C ARG A 131 9.08 -3.51 -11.07
N GLN A 132 8.54 -2.34 -10.74
CA GLN A 132 8.99 -1.53 -9.60
C GLN A 132 8.47 -2.05 -8.26
N TYR A 133 7.21 -2.46 -8.20
CA TYR A 133 6.54 -2.87 -6.95
C TYR A 133 6.44 -4.40 -6.86
N LYS A 134 7.48 -5.03 -6.30
CA LYS A 134 7.51 -6.50 -6.06
C LYS A 134 6.71 -6.96 -4.86
N GLY A 135 6.28 -6.02 -4.03
CA GLY A 135 5.56 -6.26 -2.79
C GLY A 135 6.49 -6.15 -1.58
N ILE A 136 5.98 -5.55 -0.52
CA ILE A 136 6.67 -5.38 0.77
C ILE A 136 6.48 -6.64 1.63
N GLY A 137 7.16 -6.74 2.77
CA GLY A 137 7.08 -7.85 3.74
C GLY A 137 5.72 -8.04 4.42
N VAL A 138 4.66 -7.40 3.92
CA VAL A 138 3.31 -7.45 4.46
C VAL A 138 2.42 -8.26 3.53
N ILE A 139 1.66 -9.21 4.08
CA ILE A 139 0.73 -10.06 3.32
C ILE A 139 -0.70 -9.55 3.49
N TYR A 140 -1.38 -9.31 2.38
CA TYR A 140 -2.78 -8.91 2.36
C TYR A 140 -3.66 -10.04 2.91
N PRO A 141 -4.76 -9.74 3.64
CA PRO A 141 -5.63 -10.80 4.13
C PRO A 141 -6.33 -11.46 2.95
N HIS A 142 -6.03 -12.73 2.69
CA HIS A 142 -6.85 -13.55 1.80
C HIS A 142 -8.10 -14.00 2.56
N LYS A 143 -9.23 -14.12 1.84
CA LYS A 143 -10.33 -14.96 2.35
C LYS A 143 -9.78 -16.38 2.37
N THR A 144 -9.59 -16.96 3.55
CA THR A 144 -9.68 -18.41 3.69
C THR A 144 -11.07 -18.80 3.24
N GLU A 145 -11.15 -19.55 2.14
CA GLU A 145 -12.33 -20.34 1.81
C GLU A 145 -12.67 -21.30 2.95
#